data_AF-A0A554IC23-F1
#
_entry.id   AF-A0A554IC23-F1
#
_cell.length_a   1.000
_cell.length_b   1.000
_cell.length_c   1.000
_cell.angle_alpha   90.00
_cell.angle_beta   90.00
_cell.angle_gamma   90.00
#
_symmetry.space_group_name_H-M   'P 1'
#
loop_
_entity.id
_entity.type
_entity.pdbx_description
1 polymer ?
#
loop_
_entity_poly.entity_id
_entity_poly.type
_entity_poly.pdbx_seq_one_letter_code
_entity_poly.pdbx_strand_id
1 'polypeptide(L)'
;MFWTENRYLKGTKEANGTKVAQASPSPTILGEQLESTIGNFQITKDEICQENGKPIVYLFGSESCPHCRWEKPIFEKVVAKFTDKIVVHNNIDKQADMEVFQKYSSINQGAIPFLVLGCRYVRVGSGEVAGEIEEEKNLTALICKLTGDQPEKICAEVKD
;
A
#
# COMPACT_ATOMS: atom_id res chain seq x y z
N MET A 1 49.52 -25.48 2.81
CA MET A 1 50.36 -25.34 1.61
C MET A 1 50.10 -26.53 0.72
N PHE A 2 49.59 -26.27 -0.49
CA PHE A 2 49.75 -27.05 -1.73
C PHE A 2 49.32 -28.53 -1.76
N TRP A 3 48.59 -29.05 -2.74
CA TRP A 3 47.85 -28.58 -3.91
C TRP A 3 47.26 -29.87 -4.52
N THR A 4 46.03 -29.83 -5.07
CA THR A 4 45.52 -30.94 -5.87
C THR A 4 45.87 -30.68 -7.33
N GLU A 5 46.82 -31.44 -7.89
CA GLU A 5 46.92 -31.60 -9.34
C GLU A 5 45.88 -32.65 -9.76
N ASN A 6 45.03 -32.31 -10.74
CA ASN A 6 44.97 -33.17 -11.91
C ASN A 6 44.60 -32.38 -13.16
N ARG A 7 45.42 -32.63 -14.17
CA ARG A 7 45.48 -31.99 -15.49
C ARG A 7 44.74 -32.90 -16.48
N TYR A 8 44.52 -32.41 -17.72
CA TYR A 8 44.09 -33.16 -18.93
C TYR A 8 42.56 -33.40 -19.05
N LEU A 9 41.82 -33.01 -20.11
CA LEU A 9 42.08 -33.02 -21.56
C LEU A 9 41.29 -31.96 -22.35
N LYS A 10 41.82 -31.67 -23.55
CA LYS A 10 41.39 -30.71 -24.59
C LYS A 10 40.08 -31.11 -25.30
N GLY A 11 39.18 -30.12 -25.44
CA GLY A 11 38.62 -29.55 -26.69
C GLY A 11 37.86 -30.40 -27.71
N THR A 12 36.70 -29.89 -28.16
CA THR A 12 36.27 -29.79 -29.58
C THR A 12 35.24 -28.66 -29.73
N LYS A 13 35.12 -28.18 -30.97
CA LYS A 13 34.47 -26.96 -31.45
C LYS A 13 32.96 -27.10 -31.66
N GLU A 14 32.37 -25.94 -31.91
CA GLU A 14 31.33 -25.62 -32.92
C GLU A 14 29.89 -25.33 -32.49
N ALA A 15 29.38 -24.31 -33.18
CA ALA A 15 28.16 -23.56 -33.00
C ALA A 15 26.88 -24.40 -33.17
N ASN A 16 25.82 -24.04 -32.43
CA ASN A 16 24.63 -23.46 -33.08
C ASN A 16 23.72 -22.85 -32.02
N GLY A 17 23.16 -21.68 -32.32
CA GLY A 17 22.26 -20.97 -31.45
C GLY A 17 20.88 -21.62 -31.40
N THR A 18 20.31 -21.71 -30.21
CA THR A 18 18.87 -21.56 -29.98
C THR A 18 18.70 -21.06 -28.55
N LYS A 19 18.34 -19.78 -28.39
CA LYS A 19 17.88 -19.22 -27.11
C LYS A 19 16.58 -19.94 -26.75
N VAL A 20 16.66 -20.92 -25.85
CA VAL A 20 15.50 -21.38 -25.09
C VAL A 20 15.52 -20.58 -23.79
N ALA A 21 14.60 -19.63 -23.66
CA ALA A 21 14.37 -18.92 -22.41
C ALA A 21 13.93 -19.94 -21.37
N GLN A 22 14.85 -20.32 -20.47
CA GLN A 22 14.51 -21.12 -19.30
C GLN A 22 13.74 -20.23 -18.34
N ALA A 23 12.40 -20.34 -18.37
CA ALA A 23 11.55 -19.93 -17.27
C ALA A 23 12.02 -20.70 -16.03
N SER A 24 12.64 -19.99 -15.09
CA SER A 24 12.97 -20.55 -13.79
C SER A 24 11.68 -20.60 -12.95
N PRO A 25 11.24 -21.75 -12.44
CA PRO A 25 10.15 -21.80 -11.49
C PRO A 25 10.66 -21.24 -10.17
N SER A 26 10.21 -20.04 -9.81
CA SER A 26 10.49 -19.47 -8.49
C SER A 26 9.69 -20.24 -7.43
N PRO A 27 10.30 -20.67 -6.32
CA PRO A 27 9.65 -21.50 -5.32
C PRO A 27 8.61 -20.69 -4.53
N THR A 28 7.38 -21.18 -4.50
CA THR A 28 6.30 -20.71 -3.65
C THR A 28 6.69 -20.84 -2.17
N ILE A 29 6.86 -19.70 -1.49
CA ILE A 29 6.92 -19.63 -0.02
C ILE A 29 5.53 -19.24 0.48
N LEU A 30 4.99 -20.05 1.39
CA LEU A 30 3.71 -19.90 2.06
C LEU A 30 3.66 -18.62 2.91
N GLY A 31 3.00 -17.61 2.37
CA GLY A 31 2.48 -16.43 3.06
C GLY A 31 1.54 -15.78 2.07
N GLU A 32 0.28 -15.56 2.44
CA GLU A 32 -0.67 -14.87 1.56
C GLU A 32 -0.12 -13.47 1.26
N GLN A 33 0.51 -13.31 0.09
CA GLN A 33 0.98 -12.01 -0.37
C GLN A 33 -0.27 -11.21 -0.70
N LEU A 34 -0.62 -10.24 0.15
CA LEU A 34 -1.73 -9.34 -0.13
C LEU A 34 -1.42 -8.58 -1.43
N GLU A 35 -2.41 -8.51 -2.32
CA GLU A 35 -2.28 -7.75 -3.55
C GLU A 35 -2.13 -6.26 -3.22
N SER A 36 -1.20 -5.59 -3.90
CA SER A 36 -1.03 -4.14 -3.78
C SER A 36 -1.80 -3.41 -4.89
N THR A 37 -2.22 -2.18 -4.60
CA THR A 37 -2.85 -1.25 -5.54
C THR A 37 -2.12 0.10 -5.55
N ILE A 38 -2.70 1.08 -6.23
CA ILE A 38 -2.19 2.45 -6.35
C ILE A 38 -1.74 3.01 -4.99
N GLY A 39 -0.67 3.80 -5.00
CA GLY A 39 -0.06 4.36 -3.78
C GLY A 39 0.57 3.34 -2.84
N ASN A 40 0.83 2.09 -3.26
CA ASN A 40 1.35 1.00 -2.42
C ASN A 40 0.41 0.60 -1.27
N PHE A 41 -0.90 0.79 -1.44
CA PHE A 41 -1.89 0.23 -0.52
C PHE A 41 -2.02 -1.28 -0.74
N GLN A 42 -2.16 -2.04 0.33
CA GLN A 42 -2.52 -3.46 0.29
C GLN A 42 -4.04 -3.61 0.30
N ILE A 43 -4.55 -4.52 -0.53
CA ILE A 43 -5.97 -4.88 -0.61
C ILE A 43 -6.24 -5.99 0.39
N THR A 44 -7.07 -5.73 1.38
CA THR A 44 -7.54 -6.72 2.35
C THR A 44 -8.71 -7.53 1.76
N LYS A 45 -9.07 -8.63 2.42
CA LYS A 45 -10.29 -9.41 2.09
C LYS A 45 -11.54 -8.85 2.76
N ASP A 46 -11.43 -7.80 3.57
CA ASP A 46 -12.55 -7.22 4.29
C ASP A 46 -13.55 -6.56 3.32
N GLU A 47 -14.82 -6.53 3.74
CA GLU A 47 -15.84 -5.67 3.16
C GLU A 47 -15.58 -4.20 3.51
N ILE A 48 -16.19 -3.28 2.75
CA ILE A 48 -16.08 -1.85 3.04
C ILE A 48 -16.74 -1.57 4.38
N CYS A 49 -15.95 -1.21 5.40
CA CYS A 49 -16.51 -0.85 6.70
C CYS A 49 -17.13 0.55 6.65
N GLN A 50 -18.28 0.68 7.32
CA GLN A 50 -19.11 1.86 7.26
C GLN A 50 -19.58 2.29 8.65
N GLU A 51 -19.74 3.59 8.83
CA GLU A 51 -20.46 4.19 9.94
C GLU A 51 -21.60 5.04 9.37
N ASN A 52 -22.83 4.85 9.86
CA ASN A 52 -24.01 5.55 9.38
C ASN A 52 -24.20 5.45 7.84
N GLY A 53 -23.85 4.29 7.26
CA GLY A 53 -23.96 4.02 5.82
C GLY A 53 -22.88 4.67 4.95
N LYS A 54 -21.83 5.25 5.53
CA LYS A 54 -20.71 5.90 4.83
C LYS A 54 -19.40 5.16 5.10
N PRO A 55 -18.53 4.95 4.09
CA PRO A 55 -17.21 4.38 4.30
C PRO A 55 -16.40 5.15 5.35
N ILE A 56 -15.64 4.45 6.18
CA ILE A 56 -14.78 5.06 7.20
C ILE A 56 -13.34 5.12 6.71
N VAL A 57 -12.64 6.22 6.96
CA VAL A 57 -11.21 6.37 6.68
C VAL A 57 -10.46 6.75 7.94
N TYR A 58 -9.31 6.12 8.16
CA TYR A 58 -8.49 6.30 9.35
C TYR A 58 -7.08 6.76 8.97
N LEU A 59 -6.55 7.70 9.75
CA LEU A 59 -5.13 8.04 9.79
C LEU A 59 -4.63 7.86 11.23
N PHE A 60 -3.70 6.94 11.44
CA PHE A 60 -3.03 6.75 12.73
C PHE A 60 -1.61 7.32 12.68
N GLY A 61 -1.19 8.01 13.74
CA GLY A 61 0.16 8.53 13.84
C GLY A 61 0.41 9.42 15.04
N SER A 62 1.47 10.22 14.96
CA SER A 62 1.88 11.13 16.03
C SER A 62 2.51 12.39 15.43
N GLU A 63 2.28 13.56 16.04
CA GLU A 63 2.95 14.81 15.66
C GLU A 63 4.47 14.73 15.86
N SER A 64 4.96 13.79 16.67
CA SER A 64 6.40 13.58 16.85
C SER A 64 7.07 12.89 15.64
N CYS A 65 6.30 12.16 14.83
CA CYS A 65 6.82 11.39 13.69
C CYS A 65 6.89 12.27 12.41
N PRO A 66 8.07 12.45 11.78
CA PRO A 66 8.22 13.27 10.57
C PRO A 66 7.31 12.84 9.41
N HIS A 67 7.21 11.53 9.15
CA HIS A 67 6.36 11.01 8.08
C HIS A 67 4.87 11.22 8.36
N CYS A 68 4.45 11.19 9.63
CA CYS A 68 3.07 11.52 10.02
C CYS A 68 2.77 13.01 9.78
N ARG A 69 3.70 13.91 10.14
CA ARG A 69 3.55 15.35 9.89
C ARG A 69 3.46 15.69 8.40
N TRP A 70 4.17 14.93 7.56
CA TRP A 70 4.08 15.07 6.10
C TRP A 70 2.74 14.58 5.56
N GLU A 71 2.29 13.40 5.99
CA GLU A 71 1.08 12.74 5.50
C GLU A 71 -0.21 13.44 5.94
N LYS A 72 -0.26 13.90 7.19
CA LYS A 72 -1.46 14.47 7.82
C LYS A 72 -2.11 15.59 7.01
N PRO A 73 -1.41 16.68 6.61
CA PRO A 73 -2.06 17.77 5.86
C PRO A 73 -2.58 17.32 4.49
N ILE A 74 -1.92 16.35 3.85
CA ILE A 74 -2.33 15.80 2.54
C ILE A 74 -3.60 14.97 2.71
N PHE A 75 -3.61 14.09 3.71
CA PHE A 75 -4.78 13.31 4.07
C PHE A 75 -5.98 14.22 4.40
N GLU A 76 -5.79 15.21 5.27
CA GLU A 76 -6.83 16.19 5.65
C GLU A 76 -7.37 16.96 4.44
N LYS A 77 -6.48 17.40 3.54
CA LYS A 77 -6.84 18.09 2.29
C LYS A 77 -7.68 17.21 1.38
N VAL A 78 -7.37 15.92 1.26
CA VAL A 78 -8.14 14.98 0.43
C VAL A 78 -9.49 14.68 1.05
N VAL A 79 -9.55 14.27 2.32
CA VAL A 79 -10.81 13.85 2.97
C VAL A 79 -11.81 15.00 3.09
N ALA A 80 -11.35 16.26 3.19
CA ALA A 80 -12.21 17.44 3.14
C ALA A 80 -13.05 17.54 1.85
N LYS A 81 -12.56 16.98 0.73
CA LYS A 81 -13.29 16.92 -0.55
C LYS A 81 -14.49 15.96 -0.51
N PHE A 82 -14.60 15.13 0.54
CA PHE A 82 -15.59 14.06 0.71
C PHE A 82 -16.45 14.20 1.98
N THR A 83 -16.53 15.41 2.56
CA THR A 83 -17.11 15.69 3.90
C THR A 83 -18.48 15.03 4.17
N ASP A 84 -19.34 14.83 3.17
CA ASP A 84 -20.64 14.18 3.32
C ASP A 84 -20.68 12.71 2.85
N LYS A 85 -19.61 12.18 2.26
CA LYS A 85 -19.54 10.84 1.67
C LYS A 85 -18.81 9.82 2.53
N ILE A 86 -17.95 10.25 3.44
CA ILE A 86 -17.16 9.37 4.32
C ILE A 86 -17.23 9.82 5.78
N VAL A 87 -16.82 8.94 6.69
CA VAL A 87 -16.54 9.27 8.10
C VAL A 87 -15.02 9.26 8.29
N VAL A 88 -14.48 10.31 8.91
CA VAL A 88 -13.03 10.50 9.05
C VAL A 88 -12.61 10.34 10.50
N HIS A 89 -11.69 9.41 10.75
CA HIS A 89 -11.06 9.18 12.03
C HIS A 89 -9.58 9.58 11.94
N ASN A 90 -9.27 10.80 12.37
CA ASN A 90 -7.89 11.27 12.49
C ASN A 90 -7.38 10.98 13.91
N ASN A 91 -6.51 9.99 14.02
CA ASN A 91 -5.94 9.43 15.24
C ASN A 91 -4.47 9.83 15.46
N ILE A 92 -4.08 11.03 15.02
CA ILE A 92 -2.80 11.63 15.39
C ILE A 92 -2.79 11.94 16.89
N ASP A 93 -1.85 11.33 17.63
CA ASP A 93 -1.67 11.45 19.10
C ASP A 93 -2.92 11.09 19.93
N LYS A 94 -3.80 10.24 19.40
CA LYS A 94 -4.99 9.74 20.10
C LYS A 94 -4.90 8.25 20.36
N GLN A 95 -5.51 7.81 21.46
CA GLN A 95 -5.73 6.39 21.77
C GLN A 95 -7.13 5.91 21.33
N ALA A 96 -7.67 6.46 20.24
CA ALA A 96 -8.96 6.07 19.68
C ALA A 96 -8.78 5.03 18.56
N ASP A 97 -9.80 4.20 18.34
CA ASP A 97 -9.85 3.18 17.28
C ASP A 97 -8.67 2.18 17.29
N MET A 98 -8.11 1.92 18.48
CA MET A 98 -6.97 1.01 18.64
C MET A 98 -7.33 -0.42 18.26
N GLU A 99 -8.58 -0.83 18.39
CA GLU A 99 -9.10 -2.10 17.89
C GLU A 99 -8.97 -2.21 16.37
N VAL A 100 -9.17 -1.13 15.62
CA VAL A 100 -8.97 -1.08 14.17
C VAL A 100 -7.49 -1.18 13.84
N PHE A 101 -6.64 -0.44 14.57
CA PHE A 101 -5.19 -0.51 14.41
C PHE A 101 -4.66 -1.93 14.65
N GLN A 102 -5.11 -2.60 15.71
CA GLN A 102 -4.67 -3.95 16.08
C GLN A 102 -5.23 -5.04 15.17
N LYS A 103 -6.41 -4.84 14.58
CA LYS A 103 -7.00 -5.76 13.58
C LYS A 103 -6.01 -6.08 12.46
N TYR A 104 -5.20 -5.10 12.05
CA TYR A 104 -4.24 -5.24 10.96
C TYR A 104 -2.82 -5.59 11.43
N SER A 105 -2.64 -6.16 12.63
CA SER A 105 -1.32 -6.50 13.20
C SER A 105 -0.48 -7.48 12.36
N SER A 106 -1.10 -8.32 11.52
CA SER A 106 -0.39 -9.16 10.55
C SER A 106 0.25 -8.37 9.40
N ILE A 107 -0.24 -7.15 9.14
CA ILE A 107 0.22 -6.23 8.09
C ILE A 107 1.08 -5.11 8.69
N ASN A 108 0.64 -4.54 9.80
CA ASN A 108 1.28 -3.43 10.49
C ASN A 108 1.71 -3.82 11.91
N GLN A 109 3.01 -3.99 12.12
CA GLN A 109 3.60 -4.35 13.42
C GLN A 109 3.79 -3.13 14.33
N GLY A 110 2.85 -2.17 14.31
CA GLY A 110 2.89 -0.97 15.15
C GLY A 110 3.59 0.25 14.54
N ALA A 111 3.81 0.27 13.22
CA ALA A 111 4.40 1.40 12.53
C ALA A 111 3.37 2.52 12.26
N ILE A 112 3.89 3.75 12.15
CA ILE A 112 3.13 4.96 11.83
C ILE A 112 3.89 5.84 10.80
N PRO A 113 3.20 6.60 9.92
CA PRO A 113 1.75 6.66 9.80
C PRO A 113 1.16 5.34 9.28
N PHE A 114 -0.10 5.08 9.62
CA PHE A 114 -0.85 3.93 9.13
C PHE A 114 -2.22 4.41 8.67
N LEU A 115 -2.55 4.09 7.42
CA LEU A 115 -3.81 4.48 6.80
C LEU A 115 -4.68 3.24 6.59
N VAL A 116 -5.96 3.37 6.91
CA VAL A 116 -6.98 2.35 6.65
C VAL A 116 -8.15 3.03 5.96
N LEU A 117 -8.39 2.70 4.69
CA LEU A 117 -9.46 3.28 3.89
C LEU A 117 -10.54 2.22 3.66
N GLY A 118 -11.70 2.44 4.28
CA GLY A 118 -12.86 1.55 4.20
C GLY A 118 -12.57 0.13 4.65
N CYS A 119 -11.59 -0.11 5.52
CA CYS A 119 -11.09 -1.44 5.91
C CYS A 119 -10.56 -2.32 4.76
N ARG A 120 -10.69 -1.86 3.51
CA ARG A 120 -10.35 -2.58 2.29
C ARG A 120 -8.93 -2.27 1.81
N TYR A 121 -8.49 -1.03 1.99
CA TYR A 121 -7.16 -0.59 1.57
C TYR A 121 -6.37 -0.15 2.79
N VAL A 122 -5.21 -0.74 3.00
CA VAL A 122 -4.34 -0.39 4.14
C VAL A 122 -2.93 -0.06 3.68
N ARG A 123 -2.29 0.93 4.30
CA ARG A 123 -0.91 1.30 3.97
C ARG A 123 -0.12 1.64 5.22
N VAL A 124 1.05 1.02 5.33
CA VAL A 124 2.07 1.35 6.33
C VAL A 124 3.03 2.37 5.73
N GLY A 125 3.31 3.45 6.46
CA GLY A 125 4.17 4.55 6.02
C GLY A 125 3.42 5.68 5.31
N SER A 126 4.16 6.66 4.81
CA SER A 126 3.65 7.83 4.07
C SER A 126 3.83 7.67 2.55
N GLY A 127 3.13 8.51 1.77
CA GLY A 127 3.26 8.63 0.32
C GLY A 127 4.47 9.44 -0.15
N GLU A 128 5.37 9.81 0.76
CA GLU A 128 6.40 10.83 0.57
C GLU A 128 7.33 10.57 -0.61
N VAL A 129 7.60 9.29 -0.91
CA VAL A 129 8.44 8.89 -2.06
C VAL A 129 7.81 9.27 -3.40
N ALA A 130 6.48 9.23 -3.51
CA ALA A 130 5.76 9.63 -4.72
C ALA A 130 5.58 11.16 -4.82
N GLY A 131 5.60 11.84 -3.67
CA GLY A 131 5.40 13.28 -3.54
C GLY A 131 3.93 13.66 -3.37
N GLU A 132 3.70 14.91 -2.94
CA GLU A 132 2.38 15.39 -2.49
C GLU A 132 1.29 15.26 -3.57
N ILE A 133 1.58 15.67 -4.81
CA ILE A 133 0.61 15.66 -5.92
C ILE A 133 0.13 14.23 -6.19
N GLU A 134 1.04 13.27 -6.19
CA GLU A 134 0.71 11.89 -6.49
C GLU A 134 0.00 11.22 -5.31
N GLU A 135 0.40 11.54 -4.07
CA GLU A 135 -0.30 11.05 -2.89
C GLU A 135 -1.74 11.56 -2.82
N GLU A 136 -1.98 12.84 -3.15
CA GLU A 136 -3.35 13.34 -3.24
C GLU A 136 -4.19 12.57 -4.25
N LYS A 137 -3.64 12.27 -5.43
CA LYS A 137 -4.34 11.49 -6.46
C LYS A 137 -4.64 10.08 -5.99
N ASN A 138 -3.65 9.39 -5.41
CA ASN A 138 -3.80 8.03 -4.92
C ASN A 138 -4.89 7.93 -3.85
N LEU A 139 -4.86 8.81 -2.84
CA LEU A 139 -5.88 8.85 -1.80
C LEU A 139 -7.25 9.19 -2.37
N THR A 140 -7.33 10.17 -3.29
CA THR A 140 -8.60 10.57 -3.92
C THR A 140 -9.19 9.40 -4.71
N ALA A 141 -8.40 8.72 -5.53
CA ALA A 141 -8.86 7.59 -6.35
C ALA A 141 -9.35 6.41 -5.49
N LEU A 142 -8.65 6.09 -4.39
CA LEU A 142 -9.11 5.04 -3.48
C LEU A 142 -10.40 5.43 -2.76
N ILE A 143 -10.53 6.67 -2.30
CA ILE A 143 -11.76 7.14 -1.65
C ILE A 143 -12.93 7.16 -2.65
N CYS A 144 -12.72 7.55 -3.90
CA CYS A 144 -13.73 7.45 -4.96
C CYS A 144 -14.22 6.02 -5.17
N LYS A 145 -13.31 5.02 -5.17
CA LYS A 145 -13.70 3.60 -5.22
C LYS A 145 -14.57 3.20 -4.03
N LEU A 146 -14.31 3.74 -2.83
CA LEU A 146 -15.10 3.46 -1.63
C LEU A 146 -16.50 4.08 -1.66
N THR A 147 -16.63 5.25 -2.27
CA THR A 147 -17.88 6.03 -2.27
C THR A 147 -18.76 5.77 -3.50
N GLY A 148 -18.36 4.85 -4.38
CA GLY A 148 -19.05 4.62 -5.65
C GLY A 148 -18.96 5.83 -6.58
N ASP A 149 -17.76 6.39 -6.72
CA ASP A 149 -17.42 7.56 -7.55
C ASP A 149 -18.14 8.85 -7.14
N GLN A 150 -18.37 9.05 -5.84
CA GLN A 150 -18.98 10.25 -5.28
C GLN A 150 -18.02 11.03 -4.35
N PRO A 151 -17.98 12.38 -4.41
CA PRO A 151 -18.71 13.24 -5.33
C PRO A 151 -18.16 13.18 -6.76
N GLU A 152 -19.03 13.13 -7.77
CA GLU A 152 -18.66 12.97 -9.19
C GLU A 152 -17.64 14.02 -9.65
N LYS A 153 -17.80 15.28 -9.22
CA LYS A 153 -16.89 16.38 -9.58
C LYS A 153 -15.44 16.12 -9.17
N ILE A 154 -15.23 15.45 -8.04
CA ILE A 154 -13.90 15.11 -7.54
C ILE A 154 -13.41 13.84 -8.23
N CYS A 155 -14.29 12.83 -8.32
CA CYS A 155 -13.91 11.51 -8.83
C CYS A 155 -13.70 11.47 -10.34
N ALA A 156 -14.29 12.39 -11.11
CA ALA A 156 -14.04 12.52 -12.53
C ALA A 156 -12.61 12.97 -12.87
N GLU A 157 -11.90 13.62 -11.94
CA GLU A 157 -10.55 14.16 -12.15
C GLU A 157 -9.45 13.11 -11.98
N VAL A 158 -9.76 11.95 -11.38
CA VAL A 158 -8.80 10.91 -10.99
C VAL A 158 -9.10 9.54 -11.60
N LYS A 159 -9.97 9.46 -12.61
CA LYS A 159 -10.31 8.18 -13.25
C LYS A 159 -9.08 7.59 -13.95
N ASP A 160 -8.78 6.34 -13.59
CA ASP A 160 -7.87 5.44 -14.31
C ASP A 160 -8.34 5.23 -15.77
#